data_AF-A0A6B3F2U2-F1
#
_entry.id   AF-A0A6B3F2U2-F1
#
_cell.length_a   1.000
_cell.length_b   1.000
_cell.length_c   1.000
_cell.angle_alpha   90.00
_cell.angle_beta   90.00
_cell.angle_gamma   90.00
#
_symmetry.space_group_name_H-M   'P 1'
#
loop_
_entity.id
_entity.type
_entity.pdbx_description
1 polymer ?
#
loop_
_entity_poly.entity_id
_entity_poly.type
_entity_poly.pdbx_seq_one_letter_code
_entity_poly.pdbx_strand_id
1 'polypeptide(L)'
;SELWALLDWTSPGLLGTQARFRRRWIAPIEAERSAAAPGGGPGATAERLAHLVRPFLLRRRKSDPGVAPELPPKTETDHPVSLTAEQSGLYEEQVR
;
A
#
# COMPACT_ATOMS: atom_id res chain seq x y z
N SER A 1 -5.10 7.45 -6.37
CA SER A 1 -6.23 8.39 -6.48
C SER A 1 -6.78 8.74 -5.10
N GLU A 2 -6.98 7.76 -4.23
CA GLU A 2 -7.61 7.93 -2.91
C GLU A 2 -6.83 8.82 -1.93
N LEU A 3 -5.49 8.73 -1.89
CA LEU A 3 -4.67 9.58 -1.01
C LEU A 3 -4.89 11.09 -1.28
N TRP A 4 -4.98 11.48 -2.56
CA TRP A 4 -5.20 12.88 -2.92
C TRP A 4 -6.57 13.35 -2.45
N ALA A 5 -7.62 12.55 -2.69
CA ALA A 5 -8.98 12.92 -2.28
C ALA A 5 -9.09 13.11 -0.76
N LEU A 6 -8.50 12.20 0.03
CA LEU A 6 -8.51 12.29 1.48
C LEU A 6 -7.77 13.53 1.99
N LEU A 7 -6.59 13.81 1.44
CA LEU A 7 -5.78 14.95 1.88
C LEU A 7 -6.27 16.29 1.33
N ASP A 8 -6.93 16.31 0.18
CA ASP A 8 -7.59 17.52 -0.32
C ASP A 8 -8.77 17.91 0.57
N TRP A 9 -9.48 16.93 1.14
CA TRP A 9 -10.56 17.18 2.10
C TRP A 9 -10.04 17.51 3.52
N THR A 10 -9.13 16.69 4.07
CA THR A 10 -8.64 16.85 5.45
C THR A 10 -7.56 17.92 5.62
N SER A 11 -6.82 18.25 4.56
CA SER A 11 -5.71 19.21 4.57
C SER A 11 -5.66 19.98 3.25
N PRO A 12 -6.69 20.78 2.94
CA PRO A 12 -6.83 21.44 1.65
C PRO A 12 -5.60 22.25 1.27
N GLY A 13 -5.18 22.14 0.00
CA GLY A 13 -4.03 22.86 -0.53
C GLY A 13 -2.66 22.21 -0.29
N LEU A 14 -2.55 21.21 0.59
CA LEU A 14 -1.28 20.51 0.88
C LEU A 14 -0.64 19.88 -0.37
N LEU A 15 -1.46 19.27 -1.23
CA LEU A 15 -1.01 18.57 -2.43
C LEU A 15 -1.25 19.36 -3.73
N GLY A 16 -1.93 20.50 -3.64
CA GLY A 16 -2.43 21.27 -4.78
C GLY A 16 -3.48 20.50 -5.60
N THR A 17 -3.70 20.95 -6.84
CA THR A 17 -4.71 20.34 -7.72
C THR A 17 -4.39 18.89 -8.06
N GLN A 18 -5.42 18.09 -8.35
CA GLN A 18 -5.27 16.67 -8.71
C GLN A 18 -4.31 16.46 -9.89
N ALA A 19 -4.37 17.32 -10.91
CA ALA A 19 -3.48 17.25 -12.07
C ALA A 19 -2.01 17.50 -11.68
N ARG A 20 -1.75 18.48 -10.80
CA ARG A 20 -0.40 18.74 -10.28
C ARG A 20 0.09 17.59 -9.43
N PHE A 21 -0.76 17.02 -8.57
CA PHE A 21 -0.44 15.87 -7.75
C PHE A 21 -0.03 14.67 -8.60
N ARG A 22 -0.81 14.33 -9.63
CA ARG A 22 -0.50 13.23 -10.56
C ARG A 22 0.85 13.41 -11.24
N ARG A 23 1.10 14.61 -11.79
CA ARG A 23 2.35 14.93 -12.48
C ARG A 23 3.56 14.92 -11.54
N ARG A 24 3.41 15.45 -10.33
CA ARG A 24 4.52 15.62 -9.38
C ARG A 24 4.88 14.34 -8.63
N TRP A 25 3.88 13.50 -8.33
CA TRP A 25 4.06 12.36 -7.44
C TRP A 25 3.76 11.03 -8.11
N ILE A 26 2.56 10.87 -8.69
CA ILE A 26 2.11 9.56 -9.19
C ILE A 26 2.93 9.08 -10.38
N ALA A 27 3.06 9.88 -11.44
CA ALA A 27 3.78 9.47 -12.63
C ALA A 27 5.26 9.14 -12.34
N PRO A 28 6.01 9.95 -11.55
CA PRO A 28 7.36 9.56 -11.17
C PRO A 28 7.44 8.31 -10.29
N ILE A 29 6.49 8.10 -9.36
CA ILE A 29 6.45 6.88 -8.52
C ILE A 29 6.23 5.63 -9.39
N GLU A 30 5.34 5.70 -10.37
CA GLU A 30 5.07 4.60 -11.30
C GLU A 30 6.30 4.29 -12.17
N ALA A 31 7.00 5.34 -12.63
CA ALA A 31 8.24 5.19 -13.40
C ALA A 31 9.37 4.58 -12.55
N GLU A 32 9.59 5.08 -11.33
CA GLU A 32 10.56 4.54 -10.38
C GLU A 32 10.26 3.07 -10.05
N ARG A 33 8.99 2.72 -9.85
CA ARG A 33 8.56 1.33 -9.60
C ARG A 33 8.82 0.41 -10.78
N SER A 34 8.59 0.89 -11.99
CA SER A 34 8.83 0.13 -13.22
C SER A 34 10.32 -0.11 -13.47
N ALA A 35 11.18 0.81 -13.02
CA ALA A 35 12.63 0.68 -13.13
C ALA A 35 13.28 -0.11 -11.98
N ALA A 36 12.55 -0.38 -10.89
CA ALA A 36 13.07 -1.09 -9.73
C ALA A 36 13.15 -2.60 -9.96
N ALA A 37 14.18 -3.24 -9.37
CA ALA A 37 14.26 -4.69 -9.32
C ALA A 37 13.07 -5.30 -8.53
N PRO A 38 12.60 -6.51 -8.87
CA PRO A 38 11.58 -7.20 -8.09
C PRO A 38 11.97 -7.29 -6.61
N GLY A 39 11.08 -6.86 -5.73
CA GLY A 39 11.33 -6.81 -4.29
C GLY A 39 11.99 -5.52 -3.76
N GLY A 40 12.23 -4.52 -4.63
CA GLY A 40 12.73 -3.21 -4.23
C GLY A 40 11.75 -2.44 -3.32
N GLY A 41 12.32 -1.64 -2.39
CA GLY A 41 11.56 -0.73 -1.54
C GLY A 41 10.93 0.45 -2.29
N PRO A 42 10.21 1.35 -1.58
CA PRO A 42 9.62 2.53 -2.20
C PRO A 42 10.68 3.42 -2.84
N GLY A 43 10.39 3.95 -4.03
CA GLY A 43 11.27 4.90 -4.71
C GLY A 43 11.37 6.24 -4.00
N ALA A 44 12.41 7.01 -4.31
CA ALA A 44 12.71 8.30 -3.68
C ALA A 44 11.55 9.31 -3.76
N THR A 45 10.71 9.25 -4.80
CA THR A 45 9.53 10.13 -4.88
C THR A 45 8.44 9.68 -3.92
N ALA A 46 8.25 8.38 -3.73
CA ALA A 46 7.29 7.85 -2.76
C ALA A 46 7.71 8.19 -1.33
N GLU A 47 9.00 8.08 -1.00
CA GLU A 47 9.54 8.46 0.31
C GLU A 47 9.33 9.93 0.63
N ARG A 48 9.60 10.83 -0.34
CA ARG A 48 9.37 12.27 -0.18
C ARG A 48 7.90 12.60 0.04
N LEU A 49 7.00 11.95 -0.70
CA LEU A 49 5.57 12.11 -0.48
C LEU A 49 5.17 11.62 0.92
N ALA A 50 5.66 10.45 1.34
CA ALA A 50 5.40 9.90 2.67
C ALA A 50 5.87 10.84 3.78
N HIS A 51 7.04 11.46 3.64
CA HIS A 51 7.54 12.44 4.59
C HIS A 51 6.66 13.69 4.67
N LEU A 52 6.19 14.19 3.51
CA LEU A 52 5.31 15.36 3.44
C LEU A 52 3.96 15.12 4.12
N VAL A 53 3.38 13.92 3.98
CA VAL A 53 2.07 13.61 4.56
C VAL A 53 2.15 13.17 6.03
N ARG A 54 3.32 12.75 6.51
CA ARG A 54 3.53 12.19 7.85
C ARG A 54 2.96 13.05 9.00
N PRO A 55 3.08 14.39 9.03
CA PRO A 55 2.55 15.21 10.13
C PRO A 55 1.02 15.16 10.26
N PHE A 56 0.32 14.77 9.19
CA PHE A 56 -1.15 14.70 9.14
C PHE A 56 -1.67 13.30 9.45
N LEU A 57 -0.78 12.34 9.75
CA LEU A 57 -1.12 10.95 10.01
C LEU A 57 -0.72 10.56 11.43
N LEU A 58 -1.72 10.31 12.27
CA LEU A 58 -1.53 9.65 13.55
C LEU A 58 -1.71 8.15 13.34
N ARG A 59 -0.67 7.37 13.67
CA ARG A 59 -0.70 5.91 13.54
C ARG A 59 -0.27 5.27 14.85
N ARG A 60 -1.19 4.53 15.46
CA ARG A 60 -0.90 3.55 16.51
C ARG A 60 -0.90 2.16 15.90
N ARG A 61 0.11 1.35 16.18
CA ARG A 61 0.17 -0.06 15.80
C ARG A 61 -0.24 -0.93 16.99
N LYS A 62 -0.78 -2.11 16.70
CA LYS A 62 -1.06 -3.12 17.73
C LYS A 62 0.21 -3.61 18.43
N SER A 63 1.37 -3.44 17.79
CA SER A 63 2.68 -3.77 18.32
C SER A 63 3.35 -2.62 19.08
N ASP A 64 2.72 -1.45 19.21
CA ASP A 64 3.31 -0.35 19.96
C ASP A 64 3.31 -0.68 21.47
N PRO A 65 4.34 -0.27 22.24
CA PRO A 65 4.45 -0.59 23.65
C PRO A 65 3.20 -0.19 24.46
N GLY A 66 2.77 -1.07 25.35
CA GLY A 66 1.61 -0.83 26.23
C GLY A 66 0.24 -1.03 25.56
N VAL A 67 0.19 -1.40 24.28
CA VAL A 67 -1.05 -1.77 23.62
C VAL A 67 -1.35 -3.25 23.85
N ALA A 68 -2.40 -3.52 24.61
CA ALA A 68 -2.93 -4.86 24.91
C ALA A 68 -1.87 -5.90 25.35
N PRO A 69 -1.04 -5.59 26.38
CA PRO A 69 0.01 -6.48 26.87
C PRO A 69 -0.51 -7.81 27.43
N GLU A 70 -1.80 -7.88 27.75
CA GLU A 70 -2.48 -9.06 28.28
C GLU A 70 -2.80 -10.12 27.21
N LEU A 71 -2.76 -9.76 25.93
CA LEU A 71 -3.11 -10.70 24.86
C LEU A 71 -1.94 -11.63 24.52
N PRO A 72 -2.22 -12.91 24.21
CA PRO A 72 -1.20 -13.81 23.70
C PRO A 72 -0.66 -13.31 22.34
N PRO A 73 0.54 -13.74 21.94
CA PRO A 73 1.08 -13.39 20.63
C PRO A 73 0.17 -13.89 19.51
N LYS A 74 0.11 -13.13 18.41
CA LYS A 74 -0.63 -13.54 17.21
C LYS A 74 0.05 -14.76 16.58
N THR A 75 -0.71 -15.83 16.36
CA THR A 75 -0.28 -16.99 15.57
C THR A 75 -0.82 -16.85 14.15
N GLU A 76 0.07 -16.94 13.16
CA GLU A 76 -0.27 -16.99 11.73
C GLU A 76 0.26 -18.31 11.17
N THR A 77 -0.63 -19.05 10.50
CA THR A 77 -0.28 -20.34 9.88
C THR A 77 -0.76 -20.32 8.43
N ASP A 78 0.19 -20.35 7.51
CA ASP A 78 -0.11 -20.50 6.10
C ASP A 78 -0.43 -21.97 5.80
N HIS A 79 -1.58 -22.21 5.18
CA HIS A 79 -2.01 -23.53 4.74
C HIS A 79 -2.12 -23.55 3.22
N PRO A 80 -1.05 -23.89 2.49
CA PRO A 80 -1.13 -24.07 1.06
C PRO A 80 -2.03 -25.28 0.75
N VAL A 81 -3.06 -25.06 -0.06
CA VAL A 81 -3.99 -26.10 -0.51
C VAL A 81 -3.86 -26.27 -2.02
N SER A 82 -3.69 -27.52 -2.45
CA SER A 82 -3.70 -27.86 -3.87
C SER A 82 -5.13 -27.89 -4.39
N LEU A 83 -5.32 -27.46 -5.64
CA LEU A 83 -6.57 -27.69 -6.35
C LEU A 83 -6.76 -29.19 -6.59
N THR A 84 -8.01 -29.65 -6.54
CA THR A 84 -8.37 -30.97 -7.05
C THR A 84 -8.27 -30.99 -8.58
N ALA A 85 -8.21 -32.18 -9.18
CA ALA A 85 -8.19 -32.31 -10.65
C ALA A 85 -9.40 -31.63 -11.32
N GLU A 86 -10.58 -31.73 -10.71
CA GLU A 86 -11.81 -31.06 -11.16
C GLU A 86 -11.67 -29.53 -11.09
N GLN A 87 -11.19 -29.00 -9.96
CA GLN A 87 -11.00 -27.56 -9.78
C GLN A 87 -9.96 -27.00 -10.75
N SER A 88 -8.87 -27.74 -11.00
CA SER A 88 -7.86 -27.35 -11.99
C SER A 88 -8.47 -27.31 -13.40
N GLY A 89 -9.27 -28.30 -13.79
CA GLY A 89 -9.94 -28.31 -15.10
C GLY A 89 -10.88 -27.12 -15.28
N LEU A 90 -11.73 -26.83 -14.28
CA LEU A 90 -12.62 -25.67 -14.31
C LEU A 90 -11.86 -24.33 -14.35
N TYR A 91 -10.74 -24.24 -13.63
CA TYR A 91 -9.90 -23.04 -13.63
C TYR A 91 -9.26 -22.80 -15.01
N GLU A 92 -8.71 -23.85 -15.62
CA GLU A 92 -8.08 -23.78 -16.94
C GLU A 92 -9.07 -23.39 -18.04
N GLU A 93 -10.33 -23.81 -17.94
CA GLU A 93 -11.40 -23.44 -18.89
C GLU A 93 -11.79 -21.95 -18.82
N GLN A 94 -11.71 -21.31 -17.65
CA GLN A 94 -12.09 -19.90 -17.48
C GLN A 94 -10.96 -18.90 -17.69
N VAL A 95 -9.71 -19.32 -17.52
CA VAL A 95 -8.53 -18.44 -17.57
C VAL A 95 -7.89 -18.41 -18.95
N ARG A 96 -8.24 -19.36 -19.84
CA ARG A 96 -7.81 -19.37 -21.24
C ARG A 96 -8.73 -18.51 -22.11
#